data_AF-A0A3C0S0H5-F1
#
_entry.id   AF-A0A3C0S0H5-F1
#
_cell.length_a   1.000
_cell.length_b   1.000
_cell.length_c   1.000
_cell.angle_alpha   90.00
_cell.angle_beta   90.00
_cell.angle_gamma   90.00
#
_symmetry.space_group_name_H-M   'P 1'
#
loop_
_entity.id
_entity.type
_entity.pdbx_description
1 polymer ?
#
loop_
_entity_poly.entity_id
_entity_poly.type
_entity_poly.pdbx_seq_one_letter_code
_entity_poly.pdbx_strand_id
1 'polypeptide(L)'
;MNKLLYLFILVIAFNSCKTRQVKEQALIQDCPEEKIVNKIPGPPVKGESEKVYYIYQGKRISPKQFDQEWLEKNCDIKETVVY
;
A
#
# COMPACT_ATOMS: atom_id res chain seq x y z
N MET A 1 -6.36 -40.57 -51.36
CA MET A 1 -5.41 -41.03 -50.33
C MET A 1 -4.71 -39.83 -49.72
N ASN A 2 -4.96 -39.63 -48.42
CA ASN A 2 -4.21 -38.88 -47.39
C ASN A 2 -3.67 -37.46 -47.70
N LYS A 3 -4.54 -36.45 -47.52
CA LYS A 3 -4.15 -35.06 -47.15
C LYS A 3 -4.50 -34.74 -45.69
N LEU A 4 -4.42 -35.75 -44.81
CA LEU A 4 -4.95 -35.68 -43.43
C LEU A 4 -3.87 -35.93 -42.37
N LEU A 5 -2.59 -35.68 -42.69
CA LEU A 5 -1.47 -36.02 -41.81
C LEU A 5 -0.40 -34.92 -41.66
N TYR A 6 -0.79 -33.65 -41.75
CA TYR A 6 0.14 -32.52 -41.55
C TYR A 6 -0.48 -31.37 -40.74
N LEU A 7 -1.23 -31.70 -39.69
CA LEU A 7 -1.88 -30.68 -38.85
C LEU A 7 -1.91 -31.06 -37.36
N PHE A 8 -0.86 -31.74 -36.90
CA PHE A 8 -0.78 -32.20 -35.50
C PHE A 8 0.58 -31.96 -34.83
N ILE A 9 1.31 -30.91 -35.24
CA ILE A 9 2.55 -30.50 -34.56
C ILE A 9 2.61 -28.97 -34.53
N LEU A 10 1.89 -28.34 -33.60
CA LEU A 10 2.19 -27.00 -33.03
C LEU A 10 0.99 -26.49 -32.20
N VAL A 11 0.58 -27.24 -31.17
CA VAL A 11 -0.23 -26.64 -30.09
C VAL A 11 0.67 -26.46 -28.88
N ILE A 12 1.46 -25.41 -29.03
CA ILE A 12 2.02 -24.50 -28.03
C ILE A 12 1.64 -24.89 -26.60
N ALA A 13 2.64 -25.36 -25.86
CA ALA A 13 2.61 -25.45 -24.42
C ALA A 13 2.28 -24.07 -23.83
N PHE A 14 1.04 -23.90 -23.33
CA PHE A 14 0.71 -22.81 -22.42
C PHE A 14 1.46 -23.05 -21.12
N ASN A 15 2.70 -22.57 -21.06
CA ASN A 15 3.37 -22.26 -19.81
C ASN A 15 2.56 -21.15 -19.13
N SER A 16 1.56 -21.55 -18.33
CA SER A 16 0.88 -20.65 -17.42
C SER A 16 1.83 -20.28 -16.28
N CYS A 17 2.82 -19.44 -16.57
CA CYS A 17 3.54 -18.69 -15.55
C CYS A 17 2.53 -17.75 -14.89
N LYS A 18 1.99 -18.18 -13.75
CA LYS A 18 1.35 -17.30 -12.77
C LYS A 18 2.47 -16.43 -12.19
N THR A 19 2.87 -15.39 -12.91
CA THR A 19 3.68 -14.33 -12.33
C THR A 19 2.84 -13.73 -11.20
N ARG A 20 3.19 -14.09 -9.97
CA ARG A 20 2.66 -13.49 -8.76
C ARG A 20 3.16 -12.04 -8.78
N GLN A 21 2.40 -11.16 -9.42
CA GLN A 21 2.63 -9.72 -9.33
C GLN A 21 2.41 -9.33 -7.88
N VAL A 22 3.49 -9.35 -7.10
CA VAL A 22 3.59 -8.54 -5.89
C VAL A 22 3.47 -7.12 -6.44
N LYS A 23 2.27 -6.55 -6.40
CA LYS A 23 2.06 -5.13 -6.59
C LYS A 23 2.81 -4.46 -5.44
N GLU A 24 4.08 -4.16 -5.64
CA GLU A 24 4.71 -3.10 -4.87
C GLU A 24 3.93 -1.84 -5.22
N GLN A 25 2.97 -1.51 -4.35
CA GLN A 25 2.30 -0.22 -4.43
C GLN A 25 3.38 0.80 -4.12
N ALA A 26 3.70 1.64 -5.10
CA ALA A 26 4.61 2.76 -4.89
C ALA A 26 4.11 3.59 -3.69
N LEU A 27 5.03 3.90 -2.78
CA LEU A 27 4.73 4.72 -1.61
C LEU A 27 4.45 6.16 -2.05
N ILE A 28 3.56 6.83 -1.34
CA ILE A 28 3.21 8.23 -1.58
C ILE A 28 4.37 9.11 -1.13
N GLN A 29 4.84 9.96 -2.03
CA GLN A 29 5.87 10.98 -1.83
C GLN A 29 5.24 12.36 -2.05
N ASP A 30 4.23 12.67 -1.23
CA ASP A 30 3.52 13.95 -1.21
C ASP A 30 3.16 14.30 0.23
N CYS A 31 3.06 15.59 0.54
CA CYS A 31 2.85 16.06 1.91
C CYS A 31 1.37 15.92 2.32
N PRO A 32 1.06 15.18 3.40
CA PRO A 32 -0.28 15.16 3.95
C PRO A 32 -0.65 16.51 4.58
N GLU A 33 -1.95 16.79 4.66
CA GLU A 33 -2.43 18.04 5.28
C GLU A 33 -2.19 18.03 6.79
N GLU A 34 -2.37 16.89 7.45
CA GLU A 34 -2.12 16.73 8.88
C GLU A 34 -1.88 15.27 9.28
N LYS A 35 -1.20 15.08 10.40
CA LYS A 35 -1.04 13.80 11.09
C LYS A 35 -1.93 13.78 12.32
N ILE A 36 -2.82 12.80 12.41
CA ILE A 36 -3.68 12.60 13.58
C ILE A 36 -3.10 11.48 14.44
N VAL A 37 -2.89 11.76 15.73
CA VAL A 37 -2.57 10.78 16.77
C VAL A 37 -3.78 10.67 17.69
N ASN A 38 -4.57 9.62 17.50
CA ASN A 38 -5.74 9.34 18.32
C ASN A 38 -5.32 8.51 19.53
N LYS A 39 -5.21 9.20 20.67
CA LYS A 39 -4.84 8.63 21.96
C LYS A 39 -6.06 8.08 22.66
N ILE A 40 -5.85 7.03 23.42
CA ILE A 40 -6.90 6.44 24.24
C ILE A 40 -6.92 7.18 25.57
N PRO A 41 -8.08 7.70 26.03
CA PRO A 41 -8.16 8.36 27.32
C PRO A 41 -8.06 7.32 28.44
N GLY A 42 -7.23 7.61 29.44
CA GLY A 42 -7.05 6.75 30.61
C GLY A 42 -5.65 6.14 30.72
N PRO A 43 -5.42 5.31 31.74
CA PRO A 43 -4.14 4.65 31.95
C PRO A 43 -3.85 3.64 30.81
N PRO A 44 -2.58 3.49 30.38
CA PRO A 44 -2.24 2.59 29.29
C PRO A 44 -2.60 1.14 29.65
N VAL A 45 -3.47 0.53 28.84
CA VAL A 45 -3.83 -0.88 28.96
C VAL A 45 -2.85 -1.70 28.13
N LYS A 46 -2.35 -2.82 28.70
CA LYS A 46 -1.43 -3.71 28.00
C LYS A 46 -2.08 -4.26 26.73
N GLY A 47 -1.53 -3.91 25.57
CA GLY A 47 -1.99 -4.36 24.25
C GLY A 47 -2.82 -3.34 23.48
N GLU A 48 -3.17 -2.20 24.09
CA GLU A 48 -3.76 -1.07 23.36
C GLU A 48 -2.68 -0.20 22.72
N SER A 49 -2.94 0.26 21.50
CA SER A 49 -2.07 1.17 20.77
C SER A 49 -2.87 2.35 20.24
N GLU A 50 -2.23 3.52 20.26
CA GLU A 50 -2.77 4.75 19.68
C GLU A 50 -2.97 4.57 18.17
N LYS A 51 -4.05 5.13 17.64
CA LYS A 51 -4.34 5.05 16.19
C LYS A 51 -3.74 6.27 15.51
N VAL A 52 -2.79 6.04 14.60
CA VAL A 52 -2.13 7.08 13.81
C VAL A 52 -2.55 7.00 12.35
N TYR A 53 -2.92 8.14 11.76
CA TYR A 53 -3.22 8.27 10.33
C TYR A 53 -2.93 9.68 9.82
N TYR A 54 -2.71 9.80 8.51
CA TYR A 54 -2.60 11.08 7.83
C TYR A 54 -3.95 11.48 7.24
N ILE A 55 -4.26 12.78 7.26
CA ILE A 55 -5.25 13.35 6.35
C ILE A 55 -4.51 13.73 5.08
N TYR A 56 -4.92 13.14 3.97
CA TYR A 56 -4.36 13.40 2.65
C TYR A 56 -5.50 13.46 1.65
N GLN A 57 -5.60 14.59 0.93
CA GLN A 57 -6.68 14.91 0.00
C GLN A 57 -8.06 14.77 0.66
N GLY A 58 -8.16 15.18 1.94
CA GLY A 58 -9.39 15.09 2.73
C GLY A 58 -9.78 13.67 3.15
N LYS A 59 -8.89 12.68 3.00
CA LYS A 59 -9.14 11.27 3.36
C LYS A 59 -8.18 10.79 4.43
N ARG A 60 -8.62 9.84 5.25
CA ARG A 60 -7.76 9.14 6.22
C ARG A 60 -6.94 8.07 5.52
N ILE A 61 -5.63 8.25 5.49
CA ILE A 61 -4.68 7.36 4.83
C ILE A 61 -3.72 6.78 5.88
N SER A 62 -3.39 5.50 5.71
CA SER A 62 -2.48 4.82 6.63
C SER A 62 -1.06 5.36 6.49
N PRO A 63 -0.30 5.55 7.59
CA PRO A 63 1.10 5.99 7.51
C PRO A 63 1.95 5.06 6.65
N LYS A 64 1.62 3.76 6.60
CA LYS A 64 2.35 2.75 5.81
C LYS A 64 2.25 2.96 4.29
N GLN A 65 1.34 3.82 3.83
CA GLN A 65 1.19 4.13 2.40
C GLN A 65 2.12 5.25 1.94
N PHE A 66 2.78 5.94 2.88
CA PHE A 66 3.71 7.02 2.61
C PHE A 66 5.15 6.58 2.79
N ASP A 67 6.03 7.18 2.01
CA ASP A 67 7.47 7.10 2.19
C ASP A 67 7.87 8.00 3.37
N GLN A 68 8.13 7.40 4.54
CA GLN A 68 8.41 8.17 5.76
C GLN A 68 9.71 8.96 5.65
N GLU A 69 10.75 8.41 5.03
CA GLU A 69 12.02 9.12 4.88
C GLU A 69 11.87 10.33 3.95
N TRP A 70 11.02 10.21 2.92
CA TRP A 70 10.70 11.33 2.06
C TRP A 70 9.89 12.40 2.80
N LEU A 71 8.89 12.01 3.59
CA LEU A 71 8.09 12.95 4.38
C LEU A 71 8.96 13.76 5.35
N GLU A 72 9.86 13.12 6.09
CA GLU A 72 10.74 13.80 7.07
C GLU A 72 11.66 14.84 6.44
N LYS A 73 12.03 14.66 5.17
CA LYS A 73 12.94 15.56 4.44
C LYS A 73 12.23 16.69 3.72
N ASN A 74 10.97 16.47 3.31
CA ASN A 74 10.28 17.36 2.37
C ASN A 74 9.05 18.05 2.97
N CYS A 75 8.55 17.59 4.11
CA CYS A 75 7.30 18.07 4.67
C CYS A 75 7.46 18.52 6.12
N ASP A 76 6.85 19.67 6.44
CA ASP A 76 6.58 20.08 7.81
C ASP A 76 5.12 19.73 8.14
N ILE A 77 4.90 18.51 8.66
CA ILE A 77 3.56 17.96 8.87
C ILE A 77 3.04 18.38 10.24
N LYS A 78 1.92 19.10 10.26
CA LYS A 78 1.21 19.43 11.51
C LYS A 78 0.70 18.15 12.19
N GLU A 79 1.11 17.95 13.44
CA GLU A 79 0.58 16.88 14.29
C GLU A 79 -0.57 17.38 15.17
N THR A 80 -1.70 16.67 15.10
CA THR A 80 -2.89 16.91 15.91
C THR A 80 -3.14 15.69 16.80
N VAL A 81 -3.12 15.89 18.11
CA VAL A 81 -3.43 14.85 19.10
C VAL A 81 -4.90 14.96 19.48
N VAL A 82 -5.63 13.84 19.39
CA VAL A 82 -7.04 13.75 19.82
C VAL A 82 -7.20 12.65 20.87
N TYR A 83 -8.18 12.79 21.75
CA TYR A 83 -8.48 11.90 22.88
C TYR A 83 -9.93 11.40 22.81
#